data_AF-A0A4Q9RPQ5-F1
#
_entry.id   AF-A0A4Q9RPQ5-F1
#
_cell.length_a   1.000
_cell.length_b   1.000
_cell.length_c   1.000
_cell.angle_alpha   90.00
_cell.angle_beta   90.00
_cell.angle_gamma   90.00
#
_symmetry.space_group_name_H-M   'P 1'
#
loop_
_entity.id
_entity.type
_entity.pdbx_description
1 polymer ?
#
loop_
_entity_poly.entity_id
_entity_poly.type
_entity_poly.pdbx_seq_one_letter_code
_entity_poly.pdbx_strand_id
1 'polypeptide(L)'
;MKKIGFLFIVFLSINSFSQNLTCKDFKEGTFFVPSDSETLVSYKIIRNGNSQVEIVTDPEFEQTIYVIIEWIDDCSYRSFYDTEKMTLNDYQKFINENGGILTELKEIKGKCFFFKSTLSANDDIQVINGKFCSE
;
A
#
# COMPACT_ATOMS: atom_id res chain seq x y z
N MET A 1 -26.59 -6.95 63.18
CA MET A 1 -27.09 -6.91 61.79
C MET A 1 -25.90 -6.69 60.87
N LYS A 2 -25.34 -7.76 60.27
CA LYS A 2 -24.16 -7.67 59.40
C LYS A 2 -24.62 -7.31 57.99
N LYS A 3 -24.34 -6.09 57.53
CA LYS A 3 -24.49 -5.69 56.13
C LYS A 3 -23.31 -6.27 55.36
N ILE A 4 -23.51 -7.42 54.71
CA ILE A 4 -22.53 -7.98 53.78
C ILE A 4 -22.79 -7.29 52.44
N GLY A 5 -21.87 -6.42 52.06
CA GLY A 5 -21.84 -5.78 50.75
C GLY A 5 -21.57 -6.82 49.67
N PHE A 6 -22.32 -6.76 48.58
CA PHE A 6 -22.07 -7.55 47.39
C PHE A 6 -21.60 -6.58 46.30
N LEU A 7 -20.27 -6.47 46.16
CA LEU A 7 -19.63 -5.71 45.08
C LEU A 7 -19.61 -6.62 43.84
N PHE A 8 -20.51 -6.36 42.89
CA PHE A 8 -20.55 -7.05 41.60
C PHE A 8 -19.43 -6.48 40.71
N ILE A 9 -18.25 -7.12 40.73
CA ILE A 9 -17.18 -6.81 39.77
C ILE A 9 -17.53 -7.51 38.46
N VAL A 10 -18.08 -6.76 37.51
CA VAL A 10 -18.25 -7.20 36.11
C VAL A 10 -16.88 -7.18 35.44
N PHE A 11 -16.26 -8.35 35.28
CA PHE A 11 -15.11 -8.52 34.41
C PHE A 11 -15.57 -8.45 32.95
N LEU A 12 -15.60 -7.23 32.39
CA LEU A 12 -15.63 -7.03 30.94
C LEU A 12 -14.30 -7.54 30.38
N SER A 13 -14.32 -8.76 29.86
CA SER A 13 -13.23 -9.31 29.07
C SER A 13 -13.15 -8.48 27.79
N ILE A 14 -12.27 -7.49 27.80
CA ILE A 14 -11.80 -6.81 26.59
C ILE A 14 -11.09 -7.87 25.73
N ASN A 15 -11.85 -8.46 24.82
CA ASN A 15 -11.28 -9.20 23.70
C ASN A 15 -10.52 -8.17 22.85
N SER A 16 -9.21 -8.07 23.07
CA SER A 16 -8.33 -7.39 22.14
C SER A 16 -8.34 -8.18 20.84
N PHE A 17 -9.23 -7.80 19.92
CA PHE A 17 -9.19 -8.29 18.54
C PHE A 17 -7.92 -7.72 17.89
N SER A 18 -6.82 -8.46 17.99
CA SER A 18 -5.75 -8.34 17.02
C SER A 18 -6.26 -8.98 15.74
N GLN A 19 -6.93 -8.19 14.88
CA GLN A 19 -7.30 -8.67 13.55
C GLN A 19 -6.01 -8.85 12.75
N ASN A 20 -5.77 -10.08 12.28
CA ASN A 20 -4.67 -10.36 11.38
C ASN A 20 -5.02 -9.73 10.03
N LEU A 21 -4.19 -8.79 9.57
CA LEU A 21 -4.35 -8.19 8.25
C LEU A 21 -4.16 -9.24 7.15
N THR A 22 -4.87 -9.03 6.06
CA THR A 22 -4.86 -9.81 4.82
C THR A 22 -4.59 -8.89 3.64
N CYS A 23 -4.24 -9.43 2.47
CA CYS A 23 -4.03 -8.61 1.27
C CYS A 23 -5.27 -7.77 0.90
N LYS A 24 -6.47 -8.27 1.18
CA LYS A 24 -7.74 -7.57 0.93
C LYS A 24 -7.82 -6.25 1.69
N ASP A 25 -7.25 -6.18 2.90
CA ASP A 25 -7.25 -4.98 3.74
C ASP A 25 -6.38 -3.85 3.15
N PHE A 26 -5.59 -4.14 2.11
CA PHE A 26 -4.75 -3.15 1.43
C PHE A 26 -5.34 -2.66 0.10
N LYS A 27 -6.54 -3.13 -0.29
CA LYS A 27 -7.23 -2.63 -1.49
C LYS A 27 -7.80 -1.22 -1.31
N GLU A 28 -8.01 -0.81 -0.06
CA GLU A 28 -8.52 0.51 0.30
C GLU A 28 -7.78 1.02 1.54
N GLY A 29 -7.49 2.33 1.58
CA GLY A 29 -6.90 2.98 2.75
C GLY A 29 -5.75 3.93 2.43
N THR A 30 -5.12 4.40 3.50
CA THR A 30 -3.95 5.28 3.43
C THR A 30 -2.73 4.52 3.93
N PHE A 31 -1.66 4.57 3.16
CA PHE A 31 -0.42 3.88 3.46
C PHE A 31 0.76 4.82 3.36
N PHE A 32 1.79 4.53 4.14
CA PHE A 32 3.06 5.22 4.12
C PHE A 32 4.15 4.31 3.55
N VAL A 33 4.90 4.82 2.57
CA VAL A 33 6.09 4.19 2.02
C VAL A 33 7.31 4.90 2.59
N PRO A 34 8.13 4.24 3.42
CA PRO A 34 9.34 4.86 3.95
C PRO A 34 10.40 4.99 2.86
N SER A 35 11.30 5.95 3.02
CA SER A 35 12.53 5.95 2.23
C SER A 35 13.48 4.84 2.69
N ASP A 36 14.18 4.25 1.73
CA ASP A 36 15.21 3.23 1.92
C ASP A 36 16.16 3.22 0.71
N SER A 37 16.96 2.15 0.54
CA SER A 37 17.92 2.05 -0.57
C SER A 37 17.26 1.93 -1.95
N GLU A 38 15.99 1.51 -2.02
CA GLU A 38 15.23 1.35 -3.26
C GLU A 38 14.29 2.55 -3.48
N THR A 39 13.79 3.14 -2.40
CA THR A 39 12.86 4.27 -2.40
C THR A 39 13.55 5.52 -1.84
N LEU A 40 14.00 6.42 -2.71
CA LEU A 40 14.80 7.58 -2.29
C LEU A 40 14.03 8.56 -1.38
N VAL A 41 12.74 8.75 -1.64
CA VAL A 41 11.87 9.68 -0.90
C VAL A 41 10.65 8.94 -0.38
N SER A 42 10.30 9.19 0.87
CA SER A 42 9.07 8.63 1.44
C SER A 42 7.85 9.28 0.80
N TYR A 43 6.79 8.52 0.60
CA TYR A 43 5.55 9.03 0.03
C TYR A 43 4.32 8.37 0.66
N LYS A 44 3.19 9.07 0.55
CA LYS A 44 1.88 8.59 1.00
C LYS A 44 1.12 8.01 -0.17
N ILE A 45 0.49 6.86 0.04
CA ILE A 45 -0.45 6.25 -0.89
C ILE A 45 -1.85 6.44 -0.33
N ILE A 46 -2.77 6.95 -1.15
CA ILE A 46 -4.20 6.93 -0.87
C ILE A 46 -4.86 6.03 -1.93
N ARG A 47 -5.41 4.91 -1.50
CA ARG A 47 -5.98 3.90 -2.40
C ARG A 47 -7.48 3.73 -2.17
N ASN A 48 -8.22 3.68 -3.25
CA ASN A 48 -9.64 3.39 -3.29
C ASN A 48 -9.91 2.39 -4.43
N GLY A 49 -9.86 1.11 -4.11
CA GLY A 49 -10.08 0.01 -5.04
C GLY A 49 -9.08 0.03 -6.20
N ASN A 50 -9.53 0.51 -7.35
CA ASN A 50 -8.76 0.54 -8.60
C ASN A 50 -8.09 1.90 -8.86
N SER A 51 -8.21 2.86 -7.95
CA SER A 51 -7.55 4.16 -8.05
C SER A 51 -6.57 4.36 -6.91
N GLN A 52 -5.42 4.93 -7.23
CA GLN A 52 -4.39 5.26 -6.26
C GLN A 52 -3.82 6.66 -6.54
N VAL A 53 -3.54 7.39 -5.47
CA VAL A 53 -2.78 8.65 -5.51
C VAL A 53 -1.54 8.48 -4.65
N GLU A 54 -0.38 8.82 -5.19
CA GLU A 54 0.89 8.85 -4.47
C GLU A 54 1.35 10.29 -4.29
N ILE A 55 1.67 10.67 -3.06
CA ILE A 55 2.01 12.05 -2.70
C ILE A 55 3.38 12.04 -2.03
N VAL A 56 4.37 12.59 -2.72
CA VAL A 56 5.70 12.87 -2.17
C VAL A 56 5.60 14.19 -1.41
N THR A 57 5.77 14.15 -0.09
CA THR A 57 5.67 15.35 0.77
C THR A 57 7.02 16.04 1.00
N ASP A 58 8.08 15.56 0.35
CA ASP A 58 9.38 16.20 0.41
C ASP A 58 9.34 17.54 -0.36
N PRO A 59 9.67 18.69 0.25
CA PRO A 59 9.60 20.00 -0.41
C PRO A 59 10.48 20.14 -1.65
N GLU A 60 11.55 19.35 -1.76
CA GLU A 60 12.44 19.37 -2.93
C GLU A 60 11.88 18.54 -4.10
N PHE A 61 11.03 17.56 -3.79
CA PHE A 61 10.50 16.58 -4.74
C PHE A 61 8.98 16.53 -4.76
N GLU A 62 8.31 17.63 -4.43
CA GLU A 62 6.85 17.69 -4.31
C GLU A 62 6.20 17.20 -5.61
N GLN A 63 5.54 16.06 -5.52
CA GLN A 63 4.94 15.39 -6.66
C GLN A 63 3.69 14.63 -6.24
N THR A 64 2.65 14.75 -7.06
CA THR A 64 1.44 13.92 -6.97
C THR A 64 1.35 13.06 -8.21
N ILE A 65 1.27 11.75 -8.02
CA ILE A 65 1.15 10.74 -9.07
C ILE A 65 -0.22 10.08 -8.98
N TYR A 66 -0.88 9.94 -10.12
CA TYR A 66 -2.16 9.24 -10.23
C TYR A 66 -1.95 7.89 -10.90
N VAL A 67 -2.47 6.83 -10.27
CA VAL A 67 -2.25 5.45 -10.66
C VAL A 67 -3.60 4.73 -10.80
N ILE A 68 -3.75 3.97 -11.88
CA ILE A 68 -4.82 2.99 -12.07
C ILE A 68 -4.29 1.62 -11.65
N ILE A 69 -5.08 0.90 -10.85
CA ILE A 69 -4.78 -0.45 -10.38
C ILE A 69 -5.73 -1.44 -11.04
N GLU A 70 -5.15 -2.47 -11.65
CA GLU A 70 -5.84 -3.64 -12.17
C GLU A 70 -5.50 -4.85 -11.30
N TRP A 71 -6.43 -5.24 -10.43
CA TRP A 71 -6.25 -6.40 -9.56
C TRP A 71 -6.28 -7.71 -10.34
N ILE A 72 -5.28 -8.54 -10.13
CA ILE A 72 -5.21 -9.91 -10.65
C ILE A 72 -5.86 -10.87 -9.64
N ASP A 73 -5.55 -10.68 -8.36
CA ASP A 73 -6.18 -11.37 -7.24
C ASP A 73 -6.20 -10.48 -5.98
N ASP A 74 -6.29 -11.06 -4.78
CA ASP A 74 -6.25 -10.29 -3.55
C ASP A 74 -4.85 -9.78 -3.19
N CYS A 75 -3.80 -10.48 -3.63
CA CYS A 75 -2.40 -10.24 -3.31
C CYS A 75 -1.57 -9.82 -4.55
N SER A 76 -2.16 -9.53 -5.69
CA SER A 76 -1.41 -9.09 -6.86
C SER A 76 -2.21 -8.17 -7.76
N TYR A 77 -1.51 -7.21 -8.36
CA TYR A 77 -2.10 -6.24 -9.28
C TYR A 77 -1.07 -5.70 -10.27
N ARG A 78 -1.57 -5.13 -11.37
CA ARG A 78 -0.81 -4.24 -12.24
C ARG A 78 -1.15 -2.79 -11.96
N SER A 79 -0.14 -1.93 -11.97
CA SER A 79 -0.32 -0.49 -11.86
C SER A 79 0.15 0.24 -13.12
N PHE A 80 -0.62 1.26 -13.48
CA PHE A 80 -0.41 2.12 -14.64
C PHE A 80 -0.55 3.58 -14.24
N TYR A 81 0.20 4.47 -14.87
CA TYR A 81 0.00 5.91 -14.66
C TYR A 81 -1.27 6.39 -15.37
N ASP A 82 -2.08 7.18 -14.68
CA ASP A 82 -3.38 7.67 -15.15
C ASP A 82 -3.22 8.85 -16.12
N THR A 83 -3.37 8.59 -17.42
CA THR A 83 -3.24 9.59 -18.49
C THR A 83 -4.37 10.63 -18.50
N GLU A 84 -5.50 10.35 -17.83
CA GLU A 84 -6.62 11.30 -17.74
C GLU A 84 -6.37 12.36 -16.66
N LYS A 85 -5.55 12.04 -15.65
CA LYS A 85 -5.29 12.93 -14.51
C LYS A 85 -3.92 13.62 -14.56
N MET A 86 -2.99 13.14 -15.37
CA MET A 86 -1.66 13.76 -15.49
C MET A 86 -1.01 13.54 -16.86
N THR A 87 -0.13 14.46 -17.23
CA THR A 87 0.78 14.28 -18.37
C THR A 87 1.91 13.36 -17.97
N LEU A 88 2.11 12.29 -18.74
CA LEU A 88 3.18 11.32 -18.49
C LEU A 88 4.52 11.80 -19.05
N ASN A 89 5.59 11.64 -18.27
CA ASN A 89 6.96 11.70 -18.79
C ASN A 89 7.30 10.42 -19.57
N ASP A 90 8.44 10.41 -20.27
CA ASP A 90 8.78 9.30 -21.17
C ASP A 90 9.00 7.97 -20.44
N TYR A 91 9.50 8.00 -19.21
CA TYR A 91 9.64 6.80 -18.38
C TYR A 91 8.27 6.24 -17.96
N GLN A 92 7.33 7.10 -17.59
CA GLN A 92 5.96 6.71 -17.24
C GLN A 92 5.20 6.15 -18.44
N LYS A 93 5.36 6.76 -19.63
CA LYS A 93 4.82 6.21 -20.88
C LYS A 93 5.39 4.83 -21.17
N PHE A 94 6.72 4.69 -21.07
CA PHE A 94 7.41 3.43 -21.27
C PHE A 94 6.85 2.32 -20.35
N ILE A 95 6.62 2.62 -19.07
CA ILE A 95 5.99 1.66 -18.14
C ILE A 95 4.61 1.25 -18.63
N ASN A 96 3.75 2.20 -18.99
CA ASN A 96 2.40 1.91 -19.46
C ASN A 96 2.40 1.07 -20.75
N GLU A 97 3.27 1.41 -21.71
CA GLU A 97 3.42 0.70 -22.98
C GLU A 97 3.95 -0.74 -22.81
N ASN A 98 4.66 -1.02 -21.71
CA ASN A 98 5.19 -2.35 -21.37
C ASN A 98 4.30 -3.12 -20.38
N GLY A 99 3.00 -2.79 -20.32
CA GLY A 99 2.02 -3.56 -19.54
C GLY A 99 2.02 -3.25 -18.05
N GLY A 100 2.60 -2.11 -17.64
CA GLY A 100 2.56 -1.62 -16.28
C GLY A 100 3.45 -2.41 -15.31
N ILE A 101 3.44 -2.01 -14.05
CA ILE A 101 4.23 -2.64 -13.00
C ILE A 101 3.40 -3.75 -12.36
N LEU A 102 3.88 -4.99 -12.41
CA LEU A 102 3.29 -6.09 -11.65
C LEU A 102 3.77 -6.01 -10.20
N THR A 103 2.85 -5.80 -9.26
CA THR A 103 3.15 -5.82 -7.83
C THR A 103 2.53 -7.04 -7.17
N GLU A 104 3.38 -7.83 -6.53
CA GLU A 104 3.01 -9.03 -5.80
C GLU A 104 3.23 -8.83 -4.31
N LEU A 105 2.17 -9.04 -3.55
CA LEU A 105 2.13 -8.92 -2.13
C LEU A 105 2.72 -10.20 -1.48
N LYS A 106 3.89 -10.12 -0.83
CA LYS A 106 4.63 -11.31 -0.32
C LYS A 106 4.44 -11.60 1.17
N GLU A 107 4.50 -10.59 2.04
CA GLU A 107 4.48 -10.81 3.49
C GLU A 107 3.85 -9.63 4.23
N ILE A 108 3.11 -9.94 5.30
CA ILE A 108 2.56 -8.93 6.23
C ILE A 108 3.27 -9.07 7.57
N LYS A 109 3.86 -7.97 8.07
CA LYS A 109 4.43 -7.90 9.43
C LYS A 109 3.87 -6.68 10.14
N GLY A 110 3.06 -6.93 11.17
CA GLY A 110 2.34 -5.86 11.87
C GLY A 110 1.43 -5.10 10.90
N LYS A 111 1.64 -3.79 10.79
CA LYS A 111 0.92 -2.90 9.86
C LYS A 111 1.53 -2.81 8.46
N CYS A 112 2.67 -3.47 8.22
CA CYS A 112 3.45 -3.30 7.01
C CYS A 112 3.28 -4.47 6.05
N PHE A 113 3.11 -4.12 4.79
CA PHE A 113 3.06 -5.03 3.67
C PHE A 113 4.40 -4.98 2.91
N PHE A 114 5.04 -6.12 2.70
CA PHE A 114 6.28 -6.28 1.94
C PHE A 114 5.99 -6.88 0.56
N PHE A 115 6.32 -6.15 -0.49
CA PHE A 115 5.96 -6.51 -1.86
C PHE A 115 7.18 -6.64 -2.76
N LYS A 116 6.95 -7.28 -3.91
CA LYS A 116 7.86 -7.35 -5.04
C LYS A 116 7.18 -6.70 -6.25
N SER A 117 7.80 -5.67 -6.81
CA SER A 117 7.37 -5.02 -8.05
C SER A 117 8.26 -5.45 -9.21
N THR A 118 7.65 -5.78 -10.33
CA THR A 118 8.34 -6.28 -11.52
C THR A 118 7.90 -5.47 -12.74
N LEU A 119 8.87 -4.93 -13.47
CA LEU A 119 8.68 -4.34 -14.79
C LEU A 119 9.39 -5.25 -15.80
N SER A 120 8.66 -5.72 -16.81
CA SER A 120 9.20 -6.53 -17.90
C SER A 120 9.13 -5.72 -19.18
N ALA A 121 10.28 -5.43 -19.79
CA ALA A 121 10.35 -4.63 -21.00
C ALA A 121 11.55 -5.07 -21.85
N ASN A 122 11.35 -5.24 -23.16
CA ASN A 122 12.41 -5.59 -24.12
C ASN A 122 13.30 -6.77 -23.69
N ASP A 123 12.69 -7.86 -23.22
CA ASP A 123 13.36 -9.06 -22.67
C ASP A 123 14.14 -8.84 -21.35
N ASP A 124 14.20 -7.62 -20.85
CA ASP A 124 14.75 -7.29 -19.54
C ASP A 124 13.67 -7.33 -18.45
N ILE A 125 14.07 -7.73 -17.25
CA ILE A 125 13.21 -7.74 -16.07
C ILE A 125 13.88 -6.91 -14.99
N GLN A 126 13.22 -5.82 -14.60
CA GLN A 126 13.57 -5.03 -13.43
C GLN A 126 12.70 -5.46 -12.26
N VAL A 127 13.33 -5.67 -11.10
CA VAL A 127 12.66 -6.08 -9.87
C VAL A 127 13.05 -5.13 -8.76
N ILE A 128 12.05 -4.61 -8.06
CA ILE A 128 12.21 -3.81 -6.85
C ILE A 128 11.45 -4.48 -5.73
N ASN A 129 12.07 -4.61 -4.56
CA ASN A 129 11.37 -5.01 -3.34
C ASN A 129 11.09 -3.76 -2.52
N GLY A 130 9.94 -3.70 -1.89
CA GLY A 130 9.57 -2.55 -1.09
C GLY A 130 8.60 -2.92 0.01
N LYS A 131 8.22 -1.91 0.79
CA LYS A 131 7.16 -2.05 1.78
C LYS A 131 6.32 -0.79 1.88
N PHE A 132 5.05 -0.95 2.21
CA PHE A 132 4.18 0.13 2.63
C PHE A 132 3.41 -0.28 3.89
N CYS A 133 3.14 0.66 4.77
CA CYS A 133 2.47 0.36 6.04
C CYS A 133 1.17 1.16 6.16
N SER A 134 0.11 0.55 6.68
CA SER A 134 -1.13 1.26 7.00
C SER A 134 -0.85 2.35 8.05
N GLU A 135 -1.36 3.57 7.85
CA GLU A 135 -1.33 4.62 8.87
C GLU A 135 -2.14 4.23 10.13
#